data_AF-A0A8J6G110-F1
#
_entry.id   AF-A0A8J6G110-F1
#
_cell.length_a   1.000
_cell.length_b   1.000
_cell.length_c   1.000
_cell.angle_alpha   90.00
_cell.angle_beta   90.00
_cell.angle_gamma   90.00
#
_symmetry.space_group_name_H-M   'P 1'
#
loop_
_entity.id
_entity.type
_entity.pdbx_description
1 polymer ?
#
loop_
_entity_poly.entity_id
_entity_poly.type
_entity_poly.pdbx_seq_one_letter_code
_entity_poly.pdbx_strand_id
1 'polypeptide(L)'
;MTDMIRFSQENIQKALERLRKEQEKAKKLEADIEEDRISWKAGDAWALIFCQIQTERQRIQTGFDQLRRILDEEEQRELKRLGEEEQLILDSLAEAEAELAQQSQLVQELISGLELRCQWPVTELLQDMSGTLKWSQIWTLKKPKAVSRKVKKVFQAPDLSDMLRQFRELTAVRGYWGKKLQIFKSRYSGHLSEGLVQ
;
A
#
# COMPACT_ATOMS: atom_id res chain seq x y z
N MET A 1 81.00 9.36 12.70
CA MET A 1 79.95 10.17 12.05
C MET A 1 79.87 9.87 10.55
N THR A 2 80.99 9.89 9.83
CA THR A 2 81.08 9.56 8.38
C THR A 2 80.62 8.15 8.01
N ASP A 3 80.95 7.12 8.80
CA ASP A 3 80.54 5.74 8.50
C ASP A 3 79.03 5.50 8.70
N MET A 4 78.41 6.21 9.66
CA MET A 4 76.96 6.19 9.87
C MET A 4 76.21 6.82 8.69
N ILE A 5 76.75 7.92 8.14
CA ILE A 5 76.21 8.59 6.95
C ILE A 5 76.29 7.64 5.74
N ARG A 6 77.43 6.98 5.52
CA ARG A 6 77.61 6.03 4.41
C ARG A 6 76.64 4.84 4.51
N PHE A 7 76.52 4.24 5.70
CA PHE A 7 75.57 3.15 5.96
C PHE A 7 74.12 3.57 5.71
N SER A 8 73.73 4.78 6.14
CA SER A 8 72.38 5.31 5.88
C SER A 8 72.11 5.50 4.39
N GLN A 9 73.10 5.98 3.63
CA GLN A 9 73.00 6.21 2.19
C GLN A 9 72.86 4.90 1.40
N GLU A 10 73.62 3.86 1.77
CA GLU A 10 73.50 2.52 1.17
C GLU A 10 72.13 1.89 1.43
N ASN A 11 71.57 2.04 2.63
CA ASN A 11 70.24 1.52 2.95
C ASN A 11 69.14 2.24 2.17
N ILE A 12 69.26 3.56 1.99
CA ILE A 12 68.34 4.33 1.15
C ILE A 12 68.42 3.84 -0.30
N GLN A 13 69.62 3.62 -0.83
CA GLN A 13 69.79 3.14 -2.21
C GLN A 13 69.17 1.75 -2.42
N LYS A 14 69.37 0.83 -1.48
CA LYS A 14 68.75 -0.52 -1.50
C LYS A 14 67.21 -0.43 -1.42
N ALA A 15 66.68 0.46 -0.59
CA ALA A 15 65.26 0.69 -0.48
C ALA A 15 64.67 1.26 -1.78
N LEU A 16 65.36 2.21 -2.42
CA LEU A 16 64.96 2.78 -3.71
C LEU A 16 64.94 1.72 -4.82
N GLU A 17 65.96 0.87 -4.91
CA GLU A 17 66.00 -0.22 -5.88
C GLU A 17 64.86 -1.23 -5.67
N ARG A 18 64.59 -1.60 -4.41
CA ARG A 18 63.45 -2.47 -4.09
C ARG A 18 62.12 -1.83 -4.49
N LEU A 19 61.89 -0.57 -4.11
CA LEU A 19 60.64 0.13 -4.41
C LEU A 19 60.44 0.35 -5.90
N ARG A 20 61.51 0.61 -6.67
CA ARG A 20 61.43 0.67 -8.15
C ARG A 20 60.99 -0.67 -8.75
N LYS A 21 61.46 -1.80 -8.23
CA LYS A 21 61.03 -3.13 -8.67
C LYS A 21 59.56 -3.41 -8.33
N GLU A 22 59.11 -3.02 -7.14
CA GLU A 22 57.69 -3.16 -6.75
C GLU A 22 56.78 -2.23 -7.58
N GLN A 23 57.24 -1.01 -7.90
CA GLN A 23 56.51 -0.10 -8.78
C GLN A 23 56.34 -0.70 -10.19
N GLU A 24 57.36 -1.38 -10.70
CA GLU A 24 57.27 -2.03 -12.01
C GLU A 24 56.33 -3.24 -12.00
N LYS A 25 56.30 -4.02 -10.90
CA LYS A 25 55.30 -5.08 -10.72
C LYS A 25 53.88 -4.52 -10.64
N ALA A 26 53.68 -3.43 -9.92
CA ALA A 26 52.38 -2.78 -9.81
C ALA A 26 51.85 -2.33 -11.18
N LYS A 27 52.71 -1.72 -12.01
CA LYS A 27 52.34 -1.33 -13.38
C LYS A 27 51.94 -2.52 -14.26
N LYS A 28 52.63 -3.65 -14.13
CA LYS A 28 52.26 -4.88 -14.86
C LYS A 28 50.90 -5.40 -14.43
N LEU A 29 50.67 -5.48 -13.11
CA LEU A 29 49.36 -5.90 -12.57
C LEU A 29 48.23 -4.94 -12.98
N GLU A 30 48.50 -3.63 -13.04
CA GLU A 30 47.53 -2.66 -13.54
C GLU A 30 47.18 -2.91 -15.01
N ALA A 31 48.17 -3.21 -15.85
CA ALA A 31 47.94 -3.55 -17.26
C ALA A 31 47.14 -4.86 -17.42
N ASP A 32 47.49 -5.89 -16.66
CA ASP A 32 46.80 -7.19 -16.67
C ASP A 32 45.32 -7.03 -16.24
N ILE A 33 45.05 -6.26 -15.18
CA ILE A 33 43.68 -5.97 -14.73
C ILE A 33 42.88 -5.21 -15.78
N GLU A 34 43.51 -4.26 -16.48
CA GLU A 34 42.84 -3.50 -17.54
C GLU A 34 42.53 -4.40 -18.75
N GLU A 35 43.44 -5.28 -19.15
CA GLU A 35 43.22 -6.28 -20.20
C GLU A 35 42.09 -7.24 -19.83
N ASP A 36 42.11 -7.79 -18.60
CA ASP A 36 41.04 -8.63 -18.07
C ASP A 36 39.70 -7.90 -18.09
N ARG A 37 39.66 -6.63 -17.68
CA ARG A 37 38.44 -5.82 -17.70
C ARG A 37 37.88 -5.66 -19.11
N ILE A 38 38.74 -5.41 -20.10
CA ILE A 38 38.33 -5.25 -21.51
C ILE A 38 37.83 -6.59 -22.05
N SER A 39 38.59 -7.67 -21.83
CA SER A 39 38.24 -9.04 -22.23
C SER A 39 36.90 -9.48 -21.64
N TRP A 40 36.71 -9.28 -20.33
CA TRP A 40 35.46 -9.61 -19.65
C TRP A 40 34.28 -8.82 -20.21
N LYS A 41 34.44 -7.53 -20.48
CA LYS A 41 33.39 -6.69 -21.08
C LYS A 41 33.08 -7.05 -22.53
N ALA A 42 34.07 -7.54 -23.28
CA ALA A 42 33.91 -7.97 -24.66
C ALA A 42 33.34 -9.39 -24.80
N GLY A 43 33.44 -10.20 -23.74
CA GLY A 43 32.97 -11.59 -23.72
C GLY A 43 31.49 -11.77 -23.40
N ASP A 44 30.98 -12.95 -23.73
CA ASP A 44 29.57 -13.34 -23.53
C ASP A 44 29.14 -13.33 -22.05
N ALA A 45 30.07 -13.53 -21.13
CA ALA A 45 29.81 -13.53 -19.69
C ALA A 45 29.30 -12.17 -19.18
N TRP A 46 29.85 -11.05 -19.68
CA TRP A 46 29.37 -9.72 -19.34
C TRP A 46 27.96 -9.46 -19.88
N ALA A 47 27.68 -9.91 -21.11
CA ALA A 47 26.34 -9.82 -21.69
C ALA A 47 25.31 -10.60 -20.85
N LEU A 48 25.66 -11.80 -20.37
CA LEU A 48 24.80 -12.60 -19.48
C LEU A 48 24.52 -11.90 -18.14
N ILE A 49 25.55 -11.36 -17.48
CA ILE A 49 25.39 -10.62 -16.21
C ILE A 49 24.55 -9.36 -16.42
N PHE A 50 24.81 -8.61 -17.50
CA PHE A 50 24.05 -7.42 -17.84
C PHE A 50 22.57 -7.78 -18.05
N CYS A 51 22.27 -8.80 -18.84
CA CYS A 51 20.91 -9.30 -19.05
C CYS A 51 20.23 -9.69 -17.73
N GLN A 52 20.90 -10.44 -16.86
CA GLN A 52 20.36 -10.80 -15.53
C GLN A 52 20.03 -9.56 -14.69
N ILE A 53 20.92 -8.57 -14.65
CA ILE A 53 20.68 -7.32 -13.93
C ILE A 53 19.48 -6.57 -14.53
N GLN A 54 19.36 -6.51 -15.85
CA GLN A 54 18.22 -5.86 -16.49
C GLN A 54 16.90 -6.60 -16.23
N THR A 55 16.91 -7.94 -16.29
CA THR A 55 15.73 -8.75 -15.95
C THR A 55 15.32 -8.54 -14.50
N GLU A 56 16.26 -8.52 -13.55
CA GLU A 56 15.92 -8.26 -12.15
C GLU A 56 15.43 -6.83 -11.94
N ARG A 57 15.99 -5.83 -12.64
CA ARG A 57 15.46 -4.46 -12.64
C ARG A 57 14.01 -4.41 -13.10
N GLN A 58 13.71 -5.04 -14.24
CA GLN A 58 12.35 -5.12 -14.77
C GLN A 58 11.43 -5.84 -13.79
N ARG A 59 11.87 -6.95 -13.20
CA ARG A 59 11.08 -7.71 -12.23
C ARG A 59 10.74 -6.87 -10.98
N ILE A 60 11.71 -6.09 -10.48
CA ILE A 60 11.48 -5.17 -9.37
C ILE A 60 10.45 -4.11 -9.78
N GLN A 61 10.64 -3.45 -10.93
CA GLN A 61 9.73 -2.41 -11.42
C GLN A 61 8.30 -2.95 -11.56
N THR A 62 8.11 -4.06 -12.27
CA THR A 62 6.81 -4.71 -12.44
C THR A 62 6.16 -5.09 -11.11
N GLY A 63 6.95 -5.58 -10.14
CA GLY A 63 6.45 -5.88 -8.80
C GLY A 63 5.91 -4.64 -8.08
N PHE A 64 6.62 -3.51 -8.17
CA PHE A 64 6.15 -2.25 -7.58
C PHE A 64 4.95 -1.66 -8.33
N ASP A 65 4.88 -1.79 -9.65
CA ASP A 65 3.73 -1.34 -10.44
C ASP A 65 2.46 -2.14 -10.05
N GLN A 66 2.60 -3.45 -9.83
CA GLN A 66 1.49 -4.26 -9.34
C GLN A 66 1.03 -3.82 -7.94
N LEU A 67 1.96 -3.52 -7.03
CA LEU A 67 1.62 -3.02 -5.69
C LEU A 67 0.89 -1.69 -5.75
N ARG A 68 1.34 -0.75 -6.60
CA ARG A 68 0.64 0.54 -6.82
C ARG A 68 -0.79 0.30 -7.29
N ARG A 69 -0.98 -0.56 -8.29
CA ARG A 69 -2.31 -0.87 -8.82
C ARG A 69 -3.26 -1.43 -7.74
N ILE A 70 -2.76 -2.35 -6.91
CA ILE A 70 -3.55 -2.90 -5.80
C ILE A 70 -3.94 -1.82 -4.80
N LEU A 71 -3.02 -0.90 -4.46
CA LEU A 71 -3.31 0.20 -3.55
C LEU A 71 -4.32 1.18 -4.14
N ASP A 72 -4.21 1.51 -5.43
CA ASP A 72 -5.18 2.35 -6.13
C ASP A 72 -6.57 1.70 -6.13
N GLU A 73 -6.65 0.39 -6.42
CA GLU A 73 -7.91 -0.37 -6.38
C GLU A 73 -8.53 -0.36 -4.97
N GLU A 74 -7.72 -0.50 -3.92
CA GLU A 74 -8.19 -0.47 -2.53
C GLU A 74 -8.63 0.91 -2.09
N GLU A 75 -7.92 1.98 -2.49
CA GLU A 75 -8.34 3.36 -2.26
C GLU A 75 -9.71 3.63 -2.89
N GLN A 76 -9.90 3.25 -4.17
CA GLN A 76 -11.17 3.43 -4.86
C GLN A 76 -12.31 2.63 -4.21
N ARG A 77 -12.03 1.42 -3.71
CA ARG A 77 -13.02 0.61 -2.98
C ARG A 77 -13.48 1.31 -1.70
N GLU A 78 -12.54 1.84 -0.92
CA GLU A 78 -12.81 2.50 0.34
C GLU A 78 -13.56 3.83 0.13
N LEU A 79 -13.20 4.61 -0.88
CA LEU A 79 -13.92 5.83 -1.28
C LEU A 79 -15.34 5.51 -1.75
N LYS A 80 -15.52 4.47 -2.56
CA LYS A 80 -16.84 4.03 -3.00
C LYS A 80 -17.74 3.66 -1.83
N ARG A 81 -17.22 2.88 -0.86
CA ARG A 81 -17.96 2.52 0.36
C ARG A 81 -18.38 3.75 1.15
N LEU A 82 -17.51 4.76 1.24
CA LEU A 82 -17.83 6.01 1.92
C LEU A 82 -18.95 6.78 1.20
N GLY A 83 -18.90 6.86 -0.13
CA GLY A 83 -19.96 7.47 -0.94
C GLY A 83 -21.30 6.73 -0.83
N GLU A 84 -21.28 5.39 -0.74
CA GLU A 84 -22.49 4.59 -0.49
C GLU A 84 -23.09 4.88 0.90
N GLU A 85 -22.26 5.04 1.95
CA GLU A 85 -22.74 5.46 3.27
C GLU A 85 -23.34 6.88 3.25
N GLU A 86 -22.72 7.82 2.53
CA GLU A 86 -23.25 9.17 2.35
C GLU A 86 -24.62 9.15 1.64
N GLN A 87 -24.74 8.40 0.54
CA GLN A 87 -25.99 8.29 -0.21
C GLN A 87 -27.12 7.70 0.65
N LEU A 88 -26.84 6.67 1.45
CA LEU A 88 -27.83 6.08 2.35
C LEU A 88 -28.34 7.11 3.39
N ILE A 89 -27.47 7.98 3.87
CA ILE A 89 -27.86 9.07 4.79
C ILE A 89 -28.77 10.06 4.05
N LEU A 90 -28.38 10.49 2.84
CA LEU A 90 -29.18 11.42 2.03
C LEU A 90 -30.56 10.86 1.68
N ASP A 91 -30.64 9.60 1.26
CA ASP A 91 -31.90 8.93 0.92
C ASP A 91 -32.84 8.88 2.13
N SER A 92 -32.31 8.57 3.31
CA SER A 92 -33.10 8.54 4.54
C SER A 92 -33.57 9.93 4.99
N LEU A 93 -32.81 10.99 4.67
CA LEU A 93 -33.24 12.37 4.91
C LEU A 93 -34.35 12.76 3.94
N ALA A 94 -34.21 12.42 2.66
CA ALA A 94 -35.24 12.67 1.66
C ALA A 94 -36.56 11.96 1.99
N GLU A 95 -36.50 10.73 2.50
CA GLU A 95 -37.68 10.00 3.00
C GLU A 95 -38.33 10.73 4.18
N ALA A 96 -37.53 11.19 5.15
CA ALA A 96 -38.03 11.94 6.31
C ALA A 96 -38.66 13.30 5.91
N GLU A 97 -38.09 13.99 4.91
CA GLU A 97 -38.64 15.21 4.35
C GLU A 97 -39.98 14.96 3.63
N ALA A 98 -40.07 13.87 2.84
CA ALA A 98 -41.31 13.48 2.17
C ALA A 98 -42.41 13.11 3.17
N GLU A 99 -42.09 12.34 4.22
CA GLU A 99 -43.01 12.03 5.32
C GLU A 99 -43.52 13.31 6.00
N LEU A 100 -42.65 14.28 6.25
CA LEU A 100 -43.03 15.54 6.87
C LEU A 100 -43.89 16.40 5.95
N ALA A 101 -43.58 16.45 4.65
CA ALA A 101 -44.38 17.18 3.66
C ALA A 101 -45.81 16.64 3.58
N GLN A 102 -45.98 15.31 3.56
CA GLN A 102 -47.30 14.67 3.59
C GLN A 102 -48.08 15.01 4.86
N GLN A 103 -47.43 14.94 6.03
CA GLN A 103 -48.06 15.33 7.29
C GLN A 103 -48.46 16.81 7.29
N SER A 104 -47.60 17.69 6.78
CA SER A 104 -47.89 19.12 6.68
C SER A 104 -49.10 19.39 5.79
N GLN A 105 -49.21 18.70 4.66
CA GLN A 105 -50.36 18.85 3.76
C GLN A 105 -51.66 18.39 4.44
N LEU A 106 -51.64 17.25 5.13
CA LEU A 106 -52.81 16.76 5.87
C LEU A 106 -53.26 17.76 6.95
N VAL A 107 -52.32 18.38 7.66
CA VAL A 107 -52.65 19.43 8.65
C VAL A 107 -53.27 20.64 7.97
N GLN A 108 -52.71 21.08 6.85
CA GLN A 108 -53.25 22.21 6.10
C GLN A 108 -54.68 21.94 5.63
N GLU A 109 -54.96 20.73 5.12
CA GLU A 109 -56.31 20.31 4.71
C GLU A 109 -57.28 20.27 5.91
N LEU A 110 -56.84 19.77 7.07
CA LEU A 110 -57.64 19.80 8.29
C LEU A 110 -57.93 21.23 8.76
N ILE A 111 -56.93 22.11 8.75
CA ILE A 111 -57.08 23.53 9.11
C ILE A 111 -58.10 24.19 8.18
N SER A 112 -57.90 24.13 6.86
CA SER A 112 -58.83 24.76 5.90
C SER A 112 -60.24 24.17 5.99
N GLY A 113 -60.36 22.86 6.24
CA GLY A 113 -61.65 22.20 6.46
C GLY A 113 -62.38 22.69 7.71
N LEU A 114 -61.65 23.02 8.78
CA LEU A 114 -62.23 23.62 9.99
C LEU A 114 -62.55 25.10 9.81
N GLU A 115 -61.66 25.86 9.16
CA GLU A 115 -61.88 27.28 8.85
C GLU A 115 -63.15 27.49 8.02
N LEU A 116 -63.40 26.63 7.03
CA LEU A 116 -64.63 26.67 6.23
C LEU A 116 -65.87 26.42 7.07
N ARG A 117 -65.83 25.44 7.99
CA ARG A 117 -66.95 25.11 8.88
C ARG A 117 -67.23 26.20 9.90
N CYS A 118 -66.22 26.93 10.35
CA CYS A 118 -66.40 28.09 11.23
C CYS A 118 -67.26 29.20 10.60
N GLN A 119 -67.43 29.20 9.27
CA GLN A 119 -68.28 30.14 8.56
C GLN A 119 -69.73 29.65 8.39
N TRP A 120 -70.04 28.41 8.78
CA TRP A 120 -71.37 27.82 8.60
C TRP A 120 -72.39 28.33 9.64
N PRO A 121 -73.70 28.29 9.32
CA PRO A 121 -74.76 28.57 10.27
C PRO A 121 -74.75 27.58 11.45
N VAL A 122 -75.14 28.05 12.64
CA VAL A 122 -75.17 27.25 13.89
C VAL A 122 -75.98 25.96 13.74
N THR A 123 -77.06 25.98 12.97
CA THR A 123 -77.92 24.81 12.71
C THR A 123 -77.20 23.70 11.94
N GLU A 124 -76.34 24.05 10.99
CA GLU A 124 -75.54 23.09 10.21
C GLU A 124 -74.37 22.55 11.05
N LEU A 125 -73.77 23.42 11.86
CA LEU A 125 -72.71 23.05 12.80
C LEU A 125 -73.20 22.05 13.86
N LEU A 126 -74.42 22.23 14.38
CA LEU A 126 -75.03 21.31 15.36
C LEU A 126 -75.36 19.92 14.78
N GLN A 127 -75.52 19.83 13.45
CA GLN A 127 -75.76 18.56 12.75
C GLN A 127 -74.46 17.93 12.23
N ASP A 128 -73.33 18.64 12.32
CA ASP A 128 -72.06 18.18 11.80
C ASP A 128 -71.45 17.06 12.67
N MET A 129 -71.69 15.81 12.26
CA MET A 129 -71.04 14.61 12.79
C MET A 129 -69.76 14.25 12.01
N SER A 130 -69.13 15.22 11.33
CA SER A 130 -68.02 14.92 10.42
C SER A 130 -66.85 14.22 11.09
N GLY A 131 -66.22 13.34 10.31
CA GLY A 131 -64.93 12.80 10.65
C GLY A 131 -63.89 13.90 10.88
N THR A 132 -63.91 14.99 10.11
CA THR A 132 -62.88 16.06 10.17
C THR A 132 -62.71 16.64 11.58
N LEU A 133 -63.81 16.95 12.29
CA LEU A 133 -63.75 17.50 13.64
C LEU A 133 -63.13 16.48 14.62
N LYS A 134 -63.56 15.22 14.55
CA LYS A 134 -63.03 14.13 15.39
C LYS A 134 -61.56 13.83 15.08
N TRP A 135 -61.20 13.79 13.81
CA TRP A 135 -59.82 13.57 13.36
C TRP A 135 -58.90 14.70 13.81
N SER A 136 -59.35 15.96 13.76
CA SER A 136 -58.54 17.11 14.21
C SER A 136 -58.20 17.07 15.70
N GLN A 137 -59.07 16.49 16.54
CA GLN A 137 -58.83 16.37 17.98
C GLN A 137 -57.84 15.25 18.35
N ILE A 138 -57.71 14.24 17.49
CA ILE A 138 -56.88 13.05 17.73
C ILE A 138 -55.52 13.16 17.03
N TRP A 139 -55.49 13.86 15.90
CA TRP A 139 -54.29 13.95 15.07
C TRP A 139 -53.17 14.70 15.80
N THR A 140 -51.96 14.13 15.72
CA THR A 140 -50.74 14.73 16.30
C THR A 140 -49.59 14.55 15.31
N LEU A 141 -48.76 15.60 15.19
CA LEU A 141 -47.59 15.56 14.33
C LEU A 141 -46.60 14.52 14.85
N LYS A 142 -46.22 13.58 13.98
CA LYS A 142 -45.22 12.57 14.29
C LYS A 142 -43.87 13.04 13.80
N LYS A 143 -42.87 12.94 14.68
CA LYS A 143 -41.48 13.16 14.31
C LYS A 143 -41.06 12.08 13.30
N PRO A 144 -40.54 12.46 12.12
CA PRO A 144 -39.99 11.48 11.17
C PRO A 144 -38.87 10.65 11.80
N LYS A 145 -38.60 9.47 11.23
CA LYS A 145 -37.57 8.56 11.74
C LYS A 145 -36.23 9.26 11.87
N ALA A 146 -35.55 9.04 13.00
CA ALA A 146 -34.26 9.65 13.26
C ALA A 146 -33.19 9.02 12.35
N VAL A 147 -32.60 9.84 11.47
CA VAL A 147 -31.46 9.45 10.64
C VAL A 147 -30.20 9.37 11.50
N SER A 148 -29.51 8.22 11.47
CA SER A 148 -28.19 8.08 12.08
C SER A 148 -27.17 8.91 11.30
N ARG A 149 -26.71 10.02 11.87
CA ARG A 149 -25.71 10.92 11.26
C ARG A 149 -24.25 10.49 11.46
N LYS A 150 -24.00 9.24 11.85
CA LYS A 150 -22.65 8.74 12.15
C LYS A 150 -22.18 7.81 11.04
N VAL A 151 -21.04 8.16 10.44
CA VAL A 151 -20.25 7.27 9.59
C VAL A 151 -19.77 6.10 10.45
N LYS A 152 -20.02 4.86 10.02
CA LYS A 152 -19.84 3.68 10.89
C LYS A 152 -18.38 3.29 11.05
N LYS A 153 -17.56 3.45 10.01
CA LYS A 153 -16.13 3.15 10.03
C LYS A 153 -15.36 4.11 9.12
N VAL A 154 -14.39 4.80 9.71
CA VAL A 154 -13.39 5.58 8.97
C VAL A 154 -12.23 4.65 8.62
N PHE A 155 -11.81 4.66 7.35
CA PHE A 155 -10.64 3.90 6.92
C PHE A 155 -9.39 4.31 7.72
N GLN A 156 -8.61 3.33 8.15
CA GLN A 156 -7.32 3.56 8.81
C GLN A 156 -6.23 2.95 7.94
N ALA A 157 -5.34 3.80 7.44
CA ALA A 157 -4.23 3.35 6.62
C ALA A 157 -3.30 2.45 7.45
N PRO A 158 -3.00 1.22 6.99
CA PRO A 158 -2.02 0.38 7.65
C PRO A 158 -0.60 0.96 7.52
N ASP A 159 0.27 0.62 8.47
CA ASP A 159 1.69 0.95 8.36
C ASP A 159 2.39 0.06 7.31
N LEU A 160 2.43 0.57 6.08
CA LEU A 160 3.09 -0.08 4.95
C LEU A 160 4.61 -0.25 5.16
N SER A 161 5.26 0.62 5.92
CA SER A 161 6.70 0.52 6.20
C SER A 161 6.99 -0.72 7.05
N ASP A 162 6.19 -0.90 8.09
CA ASP A 162 6.27 -2.04 9.00
C ASP A 162 5.96 -3.36 8.28
N MET A 163 4.92 -3.37 7.43
CA MET A 163 4.61 -4.55 6.61
C MET A 163 5.75 -4.91 5.67
N LEU A 164 6.32 -3.93 4.95
CA LEU A 164 7.45 -4.16 4.04
C LEU A 164 8.71 -4.60 4.77
N ARG A 165 8.94 -4.13 6.01
CA ARG A 165 10.03 -4.61 6.87
C ARG A 165 9.86 -6.08 7.20
N GLN A 166 8.69 -6.49 7.70
CA GLN A 166 8.40 -7.90 8.04
C GLN A 166 8.55 -8.82 6.81
N PHE A 167 8.07 -8.39 5.64
CA PHE A 167 8.23 -9.16 4.39
C PHE A 167 9.71 -9.39 4.02
N ARG A 168 10.57 -8.37 4.20
CA ARG A 168 12.02 -8.51 3.94
C ARG A 168 12.68 -9.48 4.92
N GLU A 169 12.32 -9.42 6.20
CA GLU A 169 12.84 -10.34 7.22
C GLU A 169 12.46 -11.79 6.92
N LEU A 170 11.19 -12.05 6.56
CA LEU A 170 10.73 -13.39 6.17
C LEU A 170 11.45 -13.90 4.91
N THR A 171 11.68 -13.03 3.94
CA THR A 171 12.41 -13.37 2.71
C THR A 171 13.88 -13.69 3.00
N ALA A 172 14.52 -12.94 3.89
CA ALA A 172 15.89 -13.18 4.31
C ALA A 172 16.05 -14.53 5.03
N VAL A 173 15.11 -14.87 5.92
CA VAL A 173 15.08 -16.17 6.60
C VAL A 173 14.94 -17.31 5.59
N ARG A 174 14.02 -17.20 4.62
CA ARG A 174 13.88 -18.20 3.54
C ARG A 174 15.15 -18.35 2.71
N GLY A 175 15.83 -17.25 2.40
CA GLY A 175 17.10 -17.24 1.68
C GLY A 175 18.23 -17.92 2.46
N TYR A 176 18.31 -17.69 3.77
CA TYR A 176 19.27 -18.34 4.66
C TYR A 176 19.08 -19.86 4.67
N TRP A 177 17.85 -20.34 4.86
CA TRP A 177 17.57 -21.78 4.86
C TRP A 177 17.76 -22.43 3.47
N GLY A 178 17.45 -21.72 2.39
CA GLY A 178 17.73 -22.18 1.03
C GLY A 178 19.23 -22.37 0.76
N LYS A 179 20.07 -21.41 1.18
CA LYS A 179 21.53 -21.54 1.09
C LYS A 179 22.06 -22.68 1.98
N LYS A 180 21.55 -22.79 3.20
CA LYS A 180 21.95 -23.85 4.15
C LYS A 180 21.58 -25.24 3.63
N LEU A 181 20.41 -25.39 2.99
CA LEU A 181 19.98 -26.65 2.38
C LEU A 181 20.83 -27.02 1.15
N GLN A 182 21.24 -26.04 0.34
CA GLN A 182 22.15 -26.27 -0.78
C GLN A 182 23.54 -26.70 -0.29
N ILE A 183 24.09 -26.02 0.72
CA ILE A 183 25.37 -26.41 1.35
C ILE A 183 25.28 -27.84 1.93
N PHE A 184 24.17 -28.16 2.59
CA PHE A 184 23.92 -29.51 3.10
C PHE A 184 23.88 -30.55 1.96
N LYS A 185 23.12 -30.31 0.89
CA LYS A 185 23.06 -31.21 -0.27
C LYS A 185 24.43 -31.40 -0.93
N SER A 186 25.19 -30.33 -1.15
CA SER A 186 26.54 -30.41 -1.71
C SER A 186 27.50 -31.20 -0.83
N ARG A 187 27.36 -31.15 0.51
CA ARG A 187 28.21 -31.88 1.45
C ARG A 187 27.91 -33.38 1.53
N TYR A 188 26.66 -33.79 1.31
CA TYR A 188 26.23 -35.18 1.47
C TYR A 188 25.98 -35.93 0.14
N SER A 189 25.98 -35.22 -1.00
CA SER A 189 25.86 -35.87 -2.32
C SER A 189 27.19 -36.40 -2.87
N GLY A 190 28.32 -36.19 -2.17
CA GLY A 190 29.67 -36.64 -2.56
C GLY A 190 30.11 -38.02 -2.04
N HIS A 191 29.23 -38.79 -1.38
CA HIS A 191 29.58 -40.08 -0.77
C HIS A 191 28.98 -41.32 -1.48
N LEU A 192 28.53 -41.20 -2.74
CA LEU A 192 27.97 -42.33 -3.50
C LEU A 192 28.73 -42.69 -4.79
N SER A 193 30.00 -42.26 -4.93
CA SER A 193 30.80 -42.57 -6.13
C SER A 193 32.22 -43.04 -5.80
N GLU A 194 32.40 -43.95 -4.85
CA GLU A 194 33.73 -44.55 -4.60
C GLU A 194 33.72 -46.05 -4.28
N GLY A 195 32.68 -46.79 -4.66
CA GLY A 195 32.66 -48.23 -4.49
C GLY A 195 31.90 -48.93 -5.60
N LEU A 196 32.54 -49.10 -6.77
CA LEU A 196 32.27 -50.16 -7.75
C LEU A 196 33.27 -50.05 -8.92
N VAL A 197 34.54 -50.32 -8.63
CA VAL A 197 35.45 -50.90 -9.62
C VAL A 197 36.34 -51.90 -8.88
N GLN A 198 35.91 -53.17 -8.90
CA GLN A 198 36.77 -54.35 -9.00
C GLN A 198 35.93 -55.49 -9.56
#